data_AF-A0A3D1T967-F1
#
_entry.id   AF-A0A3D1T967-F1
#
_cell.length_a   1.000
_cell.length_b   1.000
_cell.length_c   1.000
_cell.angle_alpha   90.00
_cell.angle_beta   90.00
_cell.angle_gamma   90.00
#
_symmetry.space_group_name_H-M   'P 1'
#
loop_
_entity.id
_entity.type
_entity.pdbx_description
1 polymer ?
#
loop_
_entity_poly.entity_id
_entity_poly.type
_entity_poly.pdbx_seq_one_letter_code
_entity_poly.pdbx_strand_id
1 'polypeptide(L)'
;MPSAIVDSTRSPTSQPETRRCMKVLLFDIDGTLLQAAPSGRLAFSDALREVTGIEDTLEEIAFHGQTDPIIWGKIRSKHGLDDSNGLEHRFFSSYEVHLAHRLHDMSDRGRLCPGIPALLQRLVAAPDVYLSILTGNIEAGANAKLMAFGLLDFFRRGAYGSDHGDRNLLGPIAIKRAVATTGATIRLEQCWVIGDTPWDIACGRAFGGRTLGVGTGSFSPAQLLEAGADHALADLSDPAVVAEVMGLN
;
A
#
# COMPACT_ATOMS: atom_id res chain seq x y z
N MET A 1 -71.78 -3.85 4.88
CA MET A 1 -71.58 -2.41 5.11
C MET A 1 -70.92 -2.24 6.49
N PRO A 2 -69.99 -1.28 6.64
CA PRO A 2 -68.64 -1.37 7.26
C PRO A 2 -68.67 -1.39 8.80
N SER A 3 -67.62 -1.71 9.58
CA SER A 3 -66.33 -1.00 9.68
C SER A 3 -65.36 -1.71 10.64
N ALA A 4 -64.07 -1.48 10.41
CA ALA A 4 -62.88 -2.01 11.09
C ALA A 4 -62.53 -1.33 12.43
N ILE A 5 -61.76 -2.02 13.28
CA ILE A 5 -60.75 -1.47 14.25
C ILE A 5 -59.66 -2.56 14.44
N VAL A 6 -58.59 -2.57 13.65
CA VAL A 6 -57.22 -2.03 13.92
C VAL A 6 -56.57 -2.59 15.19
N ASP A 7 -55.71 -3.58 14.96
CA ASP A 7 -54.71 -4.11 15.89
C ASP A 7 -53.57 -3.09 16.02
N SER A 8 -53.26 -2.71 17.26
CA SER A 8 -52.15 -1.82 17.59
C SER A 8 -51.22 -2.51 18.57
N THR A 9 -50.17 -3.14 18.05
CA THR A 9 -48.96 -3.37 18.82
C THR A 9 -47.76 -2.91 18.00
N ARG A 10 -47.10 -1.88 18.53
CA ARG A 10 -45.97 -1.16 17.94
C ARG A 10 -44.77 -2.09 17.78
N SER A 11 -44.18 -2.07 16.59
CA SER A 11 -42.83 -2.54 16.33
C SER A 11 -41.81 -1.69 17.11
N PRO A 12 -40.79 -2.30 17.73
CA PRO A 12 -39.75 -1.55 18.41
C PRO A 12 -38.86 -0.86 17.37
N THR A 13 -38.77 0.45 17.51
CA THR A 13 -37.88 1.33 16.74
C THR A 13 -36.43 0.92 17.04
N SER A 14 -35.74 0.40 16.02
CA SER A 14 -34.28 0.24 16.09
C SER A 14 -33.66 1.62 16.26
N GLN A 15 -32.92 1.81 17.35
CA GLN A 15 -32.04 2.96 17.50
C GLN A 15 -31.06 2.96 16.30
N PRO A 16 -30.71 4.14 15.74
CA PRO A 16 -29.67 4.19 14.74
C PRO A 16 -28.39 3.69 15.41
N GLU A 17 -27.88 2.54 14.98
CA GLU A 17 -26.52 2.14 15.30
C GLU A 17 -25.63 3.34 14.99
N THR A 18 -24.97 3.88 16.01
CA THR A 18 -23.95 4.90 15.84
C THR A 18 -22.94 4.33 14.87
N ARG A 19 -23.02 4.75 13.59
CA ARG A 19 -22.15 4.22 12.54
C ARG A 19 -20.72 4.44 12.98
N ARG A 20 -20.07 3.36 13.39
CA ARG A 20 -18.71 3.38 13.91
C ARG A 20 -17.82 3.87 12.78
N CYS A 21 -17.17 5.02 12.97
CA CYS A 21 -16.34 5.60 11.94
C CYS A 21 -15.03 4.81 11.88
N MET A 22 -14.83 4.07 10.80
CA MET A 22 -13.65 3.24 10.63
C MET A 22 -12.45 4.10 10.20
N LYS A 23 -11.30 3.88 10.83
CA LYS A 23 -10.01 4.45 10.42
C LYS A 23 -9.34 3.50 9.44
N VAL A 24 -8.95 4.00 8.28
CA VAL A 24 -8.31 3.20 7.22
C VAL A 24 -6.84 3.58 7.16
N LEU A 25 -5.95 2.63 7.40
CA LEU A 25 -4.51 2.86 7.37
C LEU A 25 -3.92 2.13 6.17
N LEU A 26 -3.42 2.92 5.22
CA LEU A 26 -2.90 2.49 3.93
C LEU A 26 -1.38 2.59 3.95
N PHE A 27 -0.71 1.45 4.08
CA PHE A 27 0.75 1.39 4.17
C PHE A 27 1.37 1.17 2.79
N ASP A 28 2.36 1.99 2.44
CA ASP A 28 3.37 1.60 1.45
C ASP A 28 4.27 0.47 2.01
N ILE A 29 5.04 -0.18 1.14
CA ILE A 29 5.89 -1.31 1.48
C ILE A 29 7.36 -0.89 1.56
N ASP A 30 7.93 -0.42 0.45
CA ASP A 30 9.37 -0.30 0.26
C ASP A 30 9.88 1.01 0.86
N GLY A 31 10.69 0.91 1.91
CA GLY A 31 11.13 2.05 2.70
C GLY A 31 10.19 2.36 3.88
N THR A 32 9.01 1.76 3.92
CA THR A 32 8.00 1.99 4.98
C THR A 32 7.83 0.78 5.92
N LEU A 33 7.40 -0.37 5.40
CA LEU A 33 7.28 -1.62 6.17
C LEU A 33 8.59 -2.40 6.19
N LEU A 34 9.33 -2.34 5.09
CA LEU A 34 10.57 -3.08 4.90
C LEU A 34 11.51 -2.30 3.99
N GLN A 35 12.80 -2.50 4.19
CA GLN A 35 13.83 -2.11 3.25
C GLN A 35 14.22 -3.36 2.48
N ALA A 36 13.66 -3.53 1.29
CA ALA A 36 14.15 -4.54 0.37
C ALA A 36 15.59 -4.20 -0.02
N ALA A 37 16.46 -5.21 -0.09
CA ALA A 37 17.76 -5.05 -0.74
C ALA A 37 17.53 -4.75 -2.25
N PRO A 38 18.55 -4.66 -3.13
CA PRO A 38 18.31 -4.40 -4.54
C PRO A 38 17.51 -5.51 -5.26
N SER A 39 17.01 -6.52 -4.53
CA SER A 39 16.23 -7.67 -5.02
C SER A 39 15.08 -7.29 -5.94
N GLY A 40 14.35 -6.20 -5.69
CA GLY A 40 13.29 -5.73 -6.59
C GLY A 40 13.83 -5.34 -7.98
N ARG A 41 14.84 -4.47 -8.01
CA ARG A 41 15.49 -4.05 -9.27
C ARG A 41 16.18 -5.21 -9.97
N LEU A 42 16.87 -6.05 -9.20
CA LEU A 42 17.57 -7.20 -9.76
C LEU A 42 16.58 -8.23 -10.33
N ALA A 43 15.42 -8.44 -9.70
CA ALA A 43 14.36 -9.28 -10.28
C ALA A 43 13.79 -8.70 -11.58
N PHE A 44 13.64 -7.37 -11.68
CA PHE A 44 13.29 -6.71 -12.95
C PHE A 44 14.36 -6.95 -14.03
N SER A 45 15.65 -6.84 -13.66
CA SER A 45 16.79 -7.12 -14.55
C SER A 45 16.80 -8.57 -15.02
N ASP A 46 16.61 -9.53 -14.12
CA ASP A 46 16.58 -10.96 -14.46
C ASP A 46 15.41 -11.29 -15.38
N ALA A 47 14.23 -10.74 -15.09
CA ALA A 47 13.05 -10.92 -15.93
C ALA A 47 13.24 -10.32 -17.31
N LEU A 48 13.84 -9.12 -17.40
CA LEU A 48 14.16 -8.48 -18.68
C LEU A 48 15.08 -9.38 -19.50
N ARG A 49 16.15 -9.89 -18.88
CA ARG A 49 17.09 -10.81 -19.51
C ARG A 49 16.41 -12.09 -19.98
N GLU A 50 15.56 -12.70 -19.16
CA GLU A 50 14.86 -13.94 -19.51
C GLU A 50 13.93 -13.75 -20.70
N VAL A 51 13.10 -12.70 -20.69
CA VAL A 51 12.03 -12.53 -21.69
C VAL A 51 12.48 -11.85 -22.98
N THR A 52 13.60 -11.13 -22.97
CA THR A 52 14.10 -10.37 -24.14
C THR A 52 15.54 -10.69 -24.54
N GLY A 53 16.33 -11.32 -23.67
CA GLY A 53 17.78 -11.50 -23.85
C GLY A 53 18.62 -10.25 -23.54
N ILE A 54 18.01 -9.13 -23.12
CA ILE A 54 18.72 -7.89 -22.81
C ILE A 54 19.35 -7.96 -21.42
N GLU A 55 20.65 -7.71 -21.34
CA GLU A 55 21.40 -7.59 -20.08
C GLU A 55 21.53 -6.11 -19.69
N ASP A 56 20.77 -5.66 -18.69
CA ASP A 56 20.83 -4.29 -18.14
C ASP A 56 20.48 -4.33 -16.65
N THR A 57 21.32 -3.72 -15.80
CA THR A 57 21.10 -3.66 -14.33
C THR A 57 20.03 -2.66 -13.92
N LEU A 58 19.54 -1.83 -14.86
CA LEU A 58 18.49 -0.83 -14.69
C LEU A 58 18.83 0.28 -13.67
N GLU A 59 20.11 0.50 -13.41
CA GLU A 59 20.58 1.52 -12.46
C GLU A 59 20.17 2.94 -12.85
N GLU A 60 20.13 3.22 -14.15
CA GLU A 60 19.73 4.51 -14.74
C GLU A 60 18.23 4.79 -14.61
N ILE A 61 17.42 3.78 -14.27
CA ILE A 61 15.97 3.93 -14.09
C ILE A 61 15.67 4.14 -12.61
N ALA A 62 15.09 5.30 -12.30
CA ALA A 62 14.58 5.59 -10.96
C ALA A 62 13.32 4.75 -10.68
N PHE A 63 13.42 3.85 -9.71
CA PHE A 63 12.31 3.00 -9.23
C PHE A 63 11.54 3.67 -8.08
N HIS A 64 12.27 4.34 -7.21
CA HIS A 64 11.71 4.89 -5.97
C HIS A 64 10.57 5.87 -6.25
N GLY A 65 9.45 5.68 -5.53
CA GLY A 65 8.23 6.49 -5.69
C GLY A 65 7.39 6.19 -6.93
N GLN A 66 7.84 5.31 -7.83
CA GLN A 66 7.13 4.97 -9.05
C GLN A 66 6.29 3.71 -8.89
N THR A 67 5.35 3.51 -9.80
CA THR A 67 4.63 2.25 -9.92
C THR A 67 5.37 1.31 -10.87
N ASP A 68 5.25 0.01 -10.64
CA ASP A 68 5.85 -1.02 -11.48
C ASP A 68 5.47 -0.87 -12.97
N PRO A 69 4.21 -0.55 -13.35
CA PRO A 69 3.88 -0.27 -14.76
C PRO A 69 4.59 0.97 -15.34
N ILE A 70 4.80 2.02 -14.55
CA ILE A 70 5.57 3.19 -15.01
C ILE A 70 7.04 2.80 -15.21
N ILE A 71 7.61 2.03 -14.28
CA ILE A 71 8.99 1.53 -14.39
C ILE A 71 9.12 0.66 -15.66
N TRP A 72 8.19 -0.27 -15.88
CA TRP A 72 8.12 -1.08 -17.09
C TRP A 72 8.01 -0.22 -18.35
N GLY A 73 7.17 0.82 -18.34
CA GLY A 73 7.08 1.79 -19.44
C GLY A 73 8.43 2.47 -19.77
N LYS A 74 9.23 2.81 -18.76
CA LYS A 74 10.57 3.36 -18.95
C LYS A 74 11.55 2.34 -19.52
N ILE A 75 11.53 1.10 -19.02
CA ILE A 75 12.35 0.00 -19.53
C ILE A 75 12.05 -0.22 -21.02
N ARG A 76 10.76 -0.32 -21.37
CA ARG A 76 10.34 -0.45 -22.77
C ARG A 76 10.85 0.70 -23.63
N SER A 77 10.69 1.93 -23.16
CA SER A 77 11.15 3.12 -23.88
C SER A 77 12.66 3.13 -24.07
N LYS A 78 13.42 2.74 -23.04
CA LYS A 78 14.89 2.65 -23.07
C LYS A 78 15.38 1.66 -24.13
N HIS A 79 14.72 0.51 -24.22
CA HIS A 79 15.16 -0.60 -25.07
C HIS A 79 14.41 -0.72 -26.40
N GLY A 80 13.47 0.19 -26.70
CA GLY A 80 12.66 0.15 -27.91
C GLY A 80 11.76 -1.09 -27.99
N LEU A 81 11.28 -1.58 -26.85
CA LEU A 81 10.41 -2.76 -26.78
C LEU A 81 8.97 -2.34 -27.07
N ASP A 82 8.33 -3.06 -28.00
CA ASP A 82 6.89 -3.00 -28.17
C ASP A 82 6.19 -3.96 -27.19
N ASP A 83 4.91 -3.71 -26.91
CA ASP A 83 4.11 -4.62 -26.09
C ASP A 83 3.43 -5.71 -26.93
N SER A 84 3.96 -5.99 -28.11
CA SER A 84 3.37 -6.99 -28.98
C SER A 84 3.46 -8.37 -28.32
N ASN A 85 2.49 -9.23 -28.65
CA ASN A 85 2.47 -10.62 -28.19
C ASN A 85 2.40 -10.80 -26.67
N GLY A 86 1.95 -9.80 -25.89
CA GLY A 86 1.81 -9.93 -24.43
C GLY A 86 3.14 -9.94 -23.68
N LEU A 87 4.10 -9.11 -24.12
CA LEU A 87 5.41 -8.99 -23.50
C LEU A 87 5.31 -8.55 -22.03
N GLU A 88 4.47 -7.56 -21.71
CA GLU A 88 4.26 -7.10 -20.33
C GLU A 88 3.82 -8.26 -19.41
N HIS A 89 2.89 -9.09 -19.86
CA HIS A 89 2.42 -10.22 -19.07
C HIS A 89 3.55 -11.22 -18.80
N ARG A 90 4.32 -11.61 -19.83
CA ARG A 90 5.48 -12.50 -19.65
C ARG A 90 6.53 -11.90 -18.73
N PHE A 91 6.81 -10.60 -18.88
CA PHE A 91 7.76 -9.89 -18.06
C PHE A 91 7.35 -9.94 -16.59
N PHE A 92 6.12 -9.57 -16.24
CA PHE A 92 5.68 -9.57 -14.85
C PHE A 92 5.53 -10.97 -14.26
N SER A 93 5.18 -11.98 -15.07
CA SER A 93 5.21 -13.38 -14.62
C SER A 93 6.62 -13.87 -14.32
N SER A 94 7.62 -13.52 -15.14
CA SER A 94 9.03 -13.85 -14.87
C SER A 94 9.57 -13.07 -13.67
N TYR A 95 9.24 -11.77 -13.56
CA TYR A 95 9.59 -10.92 -12.41
C TYR A 95 9.09 -11.50 -11.08
N GLU A 96 7.85 -11.99 -11.02
CA GLU A 96 7.30 -12.59 -9.80
C GLU A 96 8.15 -13.78 -9.33
N VAL A 97 8.55 -14.66 -10.25
CA VAL A 97 9.40 -15.83 -9.96
C VAL A 97 10.78 -15.40 -9.45
N HIS A 98 11.45 -14.47 -10.17
CA HIS A 98 12.77 -13.98 -9.77
C HIS A 98 12.74 -13.24 -8.44
N LEU A 99 11.70 -12.44 -8.20
CA LEU A 99 11.52 -11.76 -6.93
C LEU A 99 11.36 -12.75 -5.78
N ALA A 100 10.51 -13.77 -5.95
CA ALA A 100 10.32 -14.80 -4.94
C ALA A 100 11.63 -15.55 -4.60
N HIS A 101 12.43 -15.89 -5.62
CA HIS A 101 13.75 -16.51 -5.42
C HIS A 101 14.70 -15.60 -4.63
N ARG A 102 14.79 -14.32 -5.01
CA ARG A 102 15.67 -13.35 -4.33
C ARG A 102 15.25 -13.06 -2.90
N LEU A 103 13.95 -13.06 -2.62
CA LEU A 103 13.42 -12.90 -1.26
C LEU A 103 13.65 -14.15 -0.38
N HIS A 104 13.91 -15.32 -0.96
CA HIS A 104 14.27 -16.52 -0.20
C HIS A 104 15.73 -16.49 0.27
N ASP A 105 16.61 -15.82 -0.46
CA ASP A 105 17.99 -15.61 -0.06
C ASP A 105 18.07 -14.54 1.04
N MET A 106 18.46 -14.95 2.24
CA MET A 106 18.57 -14.05 3.39
C MET A 106 19.58 -12.91 3.19
N SER A 107 20.55 -13.07 2.29
CA SER A 107 21.50 -12.00 1.96
C SER A 107 20.88 -10.90 1.08
N ASP A 108 19.89 -11.27 0.26
CA ASP A 108 19.23 -10.38 -0.73
C ASP A 108 17.81 -9.94 -0.31
N ARG A 109 17.24 -10.57 0.72
CA ARG A 109 15.86 -10.31 1.15
C ARG A 109 15.66 -8.90 1.71
N GLY A 110 16.65 -8.33 2.39
CA GLY A 110 16.53 -7.06 3.11
C GLY A 110 16.05 -7.21 4.56
N ARG A 111 15.49 -6.16 5.15
CA ARG A 111 15.07 -6.12 6.57
C ARG A 111 13.74 -5.41 6.78
N LEU A 112 13.05 -5.72 7.88
CA LEU A 112 11.92 -4.91 8.34
C LEU A 112 12.39 -3.52 8.76
N CYS A 113 11.54 -2.52 8.55
CA CYS A 113 11.74 -1.20 9.15
C CYS A 113 11.56 -1.28 10.68
N PRO A 114 12.14 -0.34 11.45
CA PRO A 114 12.01 -0.31 12.90
C PRO A 114 10.54 -0.26 13.36
N GLY A 115 10.21 -1.07 14.38
CA GLY A 115 8.89 -1.02 15.05
C GLY A 115 7.74 -1.80 14.39
N ILE A 116 7.89 -2.25 13.14
CA ILE A 116 6.78 -2.79 12.35
C ILE A 116 6.02 -3.94 13.03
N PRO A 117 6.66 -5.00 13.56
CA PRO A 117 5.91 -6.10 14.20
C PRO A 117 5.05 -5.63 15.38
N ALA A 118 5.61 -4.79 16.26
CA ALA A 118 4.92 -4.30 17.44
C ALA A 118 3.77 -3.34 17.08
N LEU A 119 4.00 -2.45 16.12
CA LEU A 119 2.98 -1.55 15.62
C LEU A 119 1.82 -2.32 15.00
N LEU A 120 2.10 -3.25 14.07
CA LEU A 120 1.03 -3.99 13.39
C LEU A 120 0.22 -4.79 14.40
N GLN A 121 0.84 -5.51 15.34
CA GLN A 121 0.12 -6.23 16.40
C GLN A 121 -0.84 -5.32 17.20
N ARG A 122 -0.40 -4.10 17.54
CA ARG A 122 -1.27 -3.12 18.20
C ARG A 122 -2.44 -2.70 17.31
N LEU A 123 -2.19 -2.44 16.03
CA LEU A 123 -3.20 -1.94 15.10
C LEU A 123 -4.27 -2.99 14.76
N VAL A 124 -3.93 -4.27 14.57
CA VAL A 124 -4.93 -5.32 14.33
C VAL A 124 -5.82 -5.58 15.53
N ALA A 125 -5.33 -5.33 16.75
CA ALA A 125 -6.12 -5.45 17.97
C ALA A 125 -7.14 -4.31 18.13
N ALA A 126 -7.02 -3.22 17.37
CA ALA A 126 -7.92 -2.08 17.44
C ALA A 126 -9.20 -2.35 16.62
N PRO A 127 -10.40 -2.33 17.25
CA PRO A 127 -11.66 -2.75 16.62
C PRO A 127 -12.15 -1.83 15.48
N ASP A 128 -11.60 -0.63 15.35
CA ASP A 128 -12.02 0.39 14.36
C ASP A 128 -10.94 0.70 13.32
N VAL A 129 -9.98 -0.20 13.16
CA VAL A 129 -8.87 -0.02 12.24
C VAL A 129 -8.97 -1.02 11.09
N TYR A 130 -8.93 -0.50 9.87
CA TYR A 130 -8.75 -1.28 8.66
C TYR A 130 -7.33 -1.11 8.15
N LEU A 131 -6.52 -2.16 8.28
CA LEU A 131 -5.16 -2.21 7.75
C LEU A 131 -5.16 -2.68 6.31
N SER A 132 -4.52 -1.93 5.43
CA SER A 132 -4.39 -2.30 4.03
C SER A 132 -3.14 -1.71 3.39
N ILE A 133 -2.83 -2.21 2.19
CA ILE A 133 -1.68 -1.79 1.40
C ILE A 133 -2.06 -0.69 0.41
N LEU A 134 -1.19 0.28 0.21
CA LEU A 134 -1.23 1.17 -0.94
C LEU A 134 0.19 1.30 -1.46
N THR A 135 0.47 0.67 -2.59
CA THR A 135 1.84 0.60 -3.10
C THR A 135 1.90 0.68 -4.61
N GLY A 136 3.05 1.14 -5.13
CA GLY A 136 3.33 1.17 -6.56
C GLY A 136 3.70 -0.21 -7.13
N ASN A 137 4.05 -1.17 -6.28
CA ASN A 137 4.32 -2.55 -6.71
C ASN A 137 3.07 -3.16 -7.35
N ILE A 138 3.23 -4.05 -8.32
CA ILE A 138 2.14 -4.94 -8.73
C ILE A 138 1.72 -5.84 -7.55
N GLU A 139 0.46 -6.28 -7.53
CA GLU A 139 -0.11 -7.05 -6.41
C GLU A 139 0.70 -8.32 -6.08
N ALA A 140 1.15 -9.05 -7.11
CA ALA A 140 1.96 -10.25 -6.93
C ALA A 140 3.30 -9.95 -6.23
N GLY A 141 4.01 -8.90 -6.66
CA GLY A 141 5.28 -8.48 -6.06
C GLY A 141 5.12 -7.96 -4.64
N ALA A 142 4.06 -7.19 -4.37
CA ALA A 142 3.70 -6.76 -3.04
C ALA A 142 3.45 -7.95 -2.10
N ASN A 143 2.65 -8.93 -2.54
CA ASN A 143 2.34 -10.11 -1.74
C ASN A 143 3.56 -10.99 -1.50
N ALA A 144 4.45 -11.15 -2.49
CA ALA A 144 5.71 -11.89 -2.33
C ALA A 144 6.60 -11.24 -1.24
N LYS A 145 6.73 -9.91 -1.25
CA LYS A 145 7.46 -9.17 -0.19
C LYS A 145 6.81 -9.36 1.17
N LEU A 146 5.51 -9.15 1.29
CA LEU A 146 4.80 -9.27 2.56
C LEU A 146 4.85 -10.70 3.13
N MET A 147 4.69 -11.71 2.28
CA MET A 147 4.83 -13.13 2.66
C MET A 147 6.27 -13.43 3.09
N ALA A 148 7.24 -12.95 2.29
CA ALA A 148 8.64 -12.76 2.61
C ALA A 148 8.85 -12.55 4.11
N PHE A 149 8.28 -11.45 4.58
CA PHE A 149 8.47 -10.90 5.92
C PHE A 149 7.43 -11.29 6.96
N GLY A 150 6.55 -12.25 6.67
CA GLY A 150 5.51 -12.68 7.60
C GLY A 150 4.49 -11.58 7.93
N LEU A 151 4.31 -10.63 7.01
CA LEU A 151 3.44 -9.47 7.18
C LEU A 151 2.09 -9.62 6.45
N LEU A 152 1.97 -10.57 5.52
CA LEU A 152 0.81 -10.67 4.63
C LEU A 152 -0.53 -10.73 5.39
N ASP A 153 -0.59 -11.53 6.46
CA ASP A 153 -1.83 -11.78 7.21
C ASP A 153 -2.32 -10.57 8.03
N PHE A 154 -1.49 -9.54 8.21
CA PHE A 154 -1.88 -8.30 8.89
C PHE A 154 -2.76 -7.41 8.02
N PHE A 155 -2.67 -7.53 6.70
CA PHE A 155 -3.27 -6.58 5.76
C PHE A 155 -4.45 -7.19 5.02
N ARG A 156 -5.52 -6.40 4.89
CA ARG A 156 -6.55 -6.65 3.90
C ARG A 156 -6.08 -6.20 2.53
N ARG A 157 -6.65 -6.81 1.48
CA ARG A 157 -6.34 -6.47 0.08
C ARG A 157 -6.47 -4.97 -0.15
N GLY A 158 -5.38 -4.37 -0.62
CA GLY A 158 -5.22 -2.93 -0.76
C GLY A 158 -5.39 -2.43 -2.17
N ALA A 159 -4.58 -1.46 -2.58
CA ALA A 159 -4.43 -1.01 -3.97
C ALA A 159 -2.96 -1.06 -4.39
N TYR A 160 -2.74 -1.45 -5.63
CA TYR A 160 -1.43 -1.84 -6.16
C TYR A 160 -1.18 -1.17 -7.51
N GLY A 161 0.06 -1.08 -7.96
CA GLY A 161 0.39 -0.55 -9.29
C GLY A 161 -0.32 -1.28 -10.43
N SER A 162 -0.65 -2.55 -10.25
CA SER A 162 -1.46 -3.33 -11.21
C SER A 162 -2.92 -2.88 -11.31
N ASP A 163 -3.43 -2.10 -10.36
CA ASP A 163 -4.77 -1.50 -10.44
C ASP A 163 -4.76 -0.20 -11.25
N HIS A 164 -3.69 0.60 -11.15
CA HIS A 164 -3.54 1.83 -11.89
C HIS A 164 -2.07 2.30 -11.94
N GLY A 165 -1.62 2.78 -13.12
CA GLY A 165 -0.25 3.28 -13.30
C GLY A 165 0.05 4.59 -12.56
N ASP A 166 -0.90 5.51 -12.49
CA ASP A 166 -0.80 6.72 -11.64
C ASP A 166 -1.09 6.37 -10.17
N ARG A 167 -0.08 6.57 -9.31
CA ARG A 167 -0.16 6.33 -7.86
C ARG A 167 -1.29 7.11 -7.20
N ASN A 168 -1.57 8.34 -7.64
CA ASN A 168 -2.59 9.20 -7.02
C ASN A 168 -4.00 8.65 -7.17
N LEU A 169 -4.22 7.71 -8.09
CA LEU A 169 -5.50 7.05 -8.31
C LEU A 169 -5.67 5.75 -7.51
N LEU A 170 -4.65 5.30 -6.77
CA LEU A 170 -4.72 4.09 -5.94
C LEU A 170 -5.53 4.28 -4.65
N GLY A 171 -5.47 5.46 -4.03
CA GLY A 171 -6.21 5.77 -2.79
C GLY A 171 -7.72 5.52 -2.90
N PRO A 172 -8.42 6.08 -3.90
CA PRO A 172 -9.84 5.81 -4.13
C PRO A 172 -10.17 4.32 -4.32
N ILE A 173 -9.27 3.54 -4.95
CA ILE A 173 -9.44 2.10 -5.16
C ILE A 173 -9.36 1.36 -3.82
N ALA A 174 -8.36 1.66 -2.99
CA ALA A 174 -8.21 1.07 -1.66
C ALA A 174 -9.42 1.37 -0.76
N ILE A 175 -9.92 2.61 -0.79
CA ILE A 175 -11.09 3.03 -0.01
C ILE A 175 -12.34 2.29 -0.47
N LYS A 176 -12.56 2.16 -1.79
CA LYS A 176 -13.69 1.40 -2.33
C LYS A 176 -13.67 -0.05 -1.87
N ARG A 177 -12.50 -0.69 -1.83
CA ARG A 177 -12.32 -2.06 -1.31
C ARG A 177 -12.55 -2.15 0.20
N ALA A 178 -12.11 -1.15 0.96
CA ALA A 178 -12.36 -1.07 2.39
C ALA A 178 -13.86 -0.94 2.70
N VAL A 179 -14.58 -0.06 2.00
CA VAL A 179 -16.05 0.09 2.11
C VAL A 179 -16.75 -1.23 1.76
N ALA A 180 -16.37 -1.87 0.65
CA ALA A 180 -16.98 -3.14 0.24
C ALA A 180 -16.75 -4.28 1.24
N THR A 181 -15.57 -4.30 1.88
CA THR A 181 -15.21 -5.33 2.88
C THR A 181 -15.92 -5.14 4.21
N THR A 182 -16.11 -3.89 4.63
CA THR A 182 -16.51 -3.54 6.00
C THR A 182 -17.98 -3.15 6.11
N GLY A 183 -18.60 -2.73 4.99
CA GLY A 183 -19.92 -2.11 4.98
C GLY A 183 -19.97 -0.74 5.69
N ALA A 184 -18.83 -0.25 6.19
CA ALA A 184 -18.76 0.97 6.96
C ALA A 184 -18.75 2.21 6.07
N THR A 185 -19.23 3.33 6.63
CA THR A 185 -19.00 4.64 6.04
C THR A 185 -17.60 5.11 6.44
N ILE A 186 -16.73 5.28 5.45
CA ILE A 186 -15.36 5.75 5.65
C ILE A 186 -15.30 7.23 5.26
N ARG A 187 -14.86 8.07 6.18
CA ARG A 187 -14.60 9.49 5.93
C ARG A 187 -13.15 9.66 5.51
N LEU A 188 -12.88 10.49 4.50
CA LEU A 188 -11.56 10.62 3.90
C LEU A 188 -10.53 11.14 4.92
N GLU A 189 -10.94 12.00 5.86
CA GLU A 189 -10.10 12.47 6.96
C GLU A 189 -9.73 11.39 7.99
N GLN A 190 -10.34 10.20 7.90
CA GLN A 190 -9.98 9.00 8.69
C GLN A 190 -9.15 8.00 7.88
N CYS A 191 -8.86 8.30 6.61
CA CYS A 191 -7.94 7.53 5.79
C CYS A 191 -6.54 8.12 5.93
N TRP A 192 -5.57 7.29 6.30
CA TRP A 192 -4.17 7.66 6.43
C TRP A 192 -3.36 6.93 5.39
N VAL A 193 -2.54 7.65 4.63
CA VAL A 193 -1.45 7.07 3.82
C VAL A 193 -0.16 7.18 4.63
N ILE A 194 0.49 6.05 4.83
CA ILE A 194 1.75 5.92 5.57
C ILE A 194 2.82 5.53 4.56
N GLY A 195 3.83 6.37 4.41
CA GLY A 195 4.87 6.18 3.40
C GLY A 195 6.13 6.99 3.66
N ASP A 196 7.23 6.65 3.00
CA ASP A 196 8.55 7.26 3.19
C ASP A 196 8.93 8.27 2.10
N THR A 197 8.02 8.56 1.17
CA THR A 197 8.33 9.37 -0.01
C THR A 197 7.34 10.52 -0.24
N PRO A 198 7.75 11.60 -0.93
CA PRO A 198 6.83 12.65 -1.38
C PRO A 198 5.67 12.13 -2.23
N TRP A 199 5.83 10.99 -2.92
CA TRP A 199 4.76 10.39 -3.72
C TRP A 199 3.66 9.76 -2.86
N ASP A 200 3.99 9.26 -1.67
CA ASP A 200 3.00 8.81 -0.69
C ASP A 200 2.19 9.98 -0.17
N ILE A 201 2.87 11.08 0.13
CA ILE A 201 2.26 12.32 0.59
C ILE A 201 1.34 12.89 -0.50
N ALA A 202 1.81 12.96 -1.74
CA ALA A 202 1.00 13.39 -2.88
C ALA A 202 -0.23 12.49 -3.06
N CYS A 203 -0.07 11.17 -2.96
CA CYS A 203 -1.16 10.21 -3.10
C CYS A 203 -2.25 10.42 -2.03
N GLY A 204 -1.86 10.51 -0.75
CA GLY A 204 -2.81 10.74 0.34
C GLY A 204 -3.61 12.02 0.14
N ARG A 205 -2.91 13.10 -0.24
CA ARG A 205 -3.52 14.41 -0.48
C ARG A 205 -4.44 14.42 -1.70
N ALA A 206 -4.11 13.69 -2.77
CA ALA A 206 -4.86 13.67 -4.01
C ALA A 206 -6.32 13.24 -3.84
N PHE A 207 -6.60 12.35 -2.87
CA PHE A 207 -7.97 11.94 -2.54
C PHE A 207 -8.52 12.57 -1.26
N GLY A 208 -7.78 13.50 -0.62
CA GLY A 208 -8.21 14.16 0.62
C GLY A 208 -8.01 13.35 1.90
N GLY A 209 -7.13 12.35 1.87
CA GLY A 209 -6.67 11.62 3.06
C GLY A 209 -5.64 12.39 3.89
N ARG A 210 -5.40 11.88 5.10
CA ARG A 210 -4.27 12.27 5.96
C ARG A 210 -3.02 11.51 5.58
N THR A 211 -1.87 12.05 5.96
CA THR A 211 -0.56 11.50 5.59
C THR A 211 0.39 11.45 6.78
N LEU A 212 1.06 10.31 6.93
CA LEU A 212 2.16 10.12 7.87
C LEU A 212 3.42 9.76 7.08
N GLY A 213 4.34 10.72 6.98
CA GLY A 213 5.67 10.51 6.45
C GLY A 213 6.56 9.73 7.42
N VAL A 214 7.33 8.77 6.93
CA VAL A 214 8.27 7.98 7.75
C VAL A 214 9.69 8.12 7.20
N GLY A 215 10.62 8.57 8.04
CA GLY A 215 12.01 8.86 7.68
C GLY A 215 12.91 7.64 7.49
N THR A 216 12.34 6.47 7.22
CA THR A 216 13.04 5.20 6.99
C THR A 216 13.47 5.02 5.53
N GLY A 217 13.05 5.94 4.65
CA GLY A 217 13.39 5.98 3.23
C GLY A 217 14.61 6.85 2.90
N SER A 218 14.58 7.40 1.67
CA SER A 218 15.59 8.37 1.20
C SER A 218 15.29 9.81 1.59
N PHE A 219 14.11 10.07 2.17
CA PHE A 219 13.66 11.40 2.56
C PHE A 219 13.60 11.52 4.08
N SER A 220 14.17 12.61 4.59
CA SER A 220 14.07 12.93 6.01
C SER A 220 12.64 13.36 6.39
N PRO A 221 12.25 13.25 7.67
CA PRO A 221 10.95 13.74 8.13
C PRO A 221 10.70 15.21 7.78
N ALA A 222 11.73 16.06 7.81
CA ALA A 222 11.63 17.46 7.43
C ALA A 222 11.27 17.63 5.94
N GLN A 223 11.88 16.85 5.05
CA GLN A 223 11.56 16.88 3.62
C GLN A 223 10.14 16.35 3.34
N LEU A 224 9.67 15.37 4.12
CA LEU A 224 8.30 14.86 3.99
C LEU A 224 7.26 15.89 4.45
N LEU A 225 7.55 16.64 5.53
CA LEU A 225 6.73 17.78 5.94
C LEU A 225 6.73 18.89 4.88
N GLU A 226 7.89 19.21 4.29
CA GLU A 226 7.99 20.17 3.19
C GLU A 226 7.20 19.74 1.95
N ALA A 227 7.15 18.42 1.68
CA ALA A 227 6.29 17.84 0.64
C ALA A 227 4.79 17.87 0.98
N GLY A 228 4.42 18.32 2.19
CA GLY A 228 3.03 18.55 2.61
C GLY A 228 2.42 17.43 3.44
N ALA A 229 3.23 16.61 4.12
CA ALA A 229 2.76 15.61 5.06
C ALA A 229 2.04 16.26 6.26
N ASP A 230 0.96 15.65 6.76
CA ASP A 230 0.30 16.13 7.99
C ASP A 230 1.20 15.91 9.20
N HIS A 231 1.88 14.75 9.24
CA HIS A 231 2.85 14.39 10.25
C HIS A 231 4.03 13.67 9.61
N ALA A 232 5.21 13.75 10.24
CA ALA A 232 6.34 12.92 9.88
C ALA A 232 7.11 12.45 11.11
N LEU A 233 7.54 11.19 11.10
CA LEU A 233 8.32 10.55 12.16
C LEU A 233 9.63 10.01 11.60
N ALA A 234 10.65 9.86 12.43
CA ALA A 234 11.91 9.25 12.01
C ALA A 234 11.72 7.77 11.61
N ASP A 235 10.94 7.03 12.38
CA ASP A 235 10.52 5.65 12.11
C ASP A 235 9.22 5.33 12.87
N LEU A 236 8.84 4.04 12.92
CA LEU A 236 7.61 3.54 13.54
C LEU A 236 7.87 2.77 14.84
N SER A 237 9.02 2.98 15.50
CA SER A 237 9.46 2.23 16.69
C SER A 237 8.62 2.46 17.95
N ASP A 238 7.87 3.56 18.01
CA ASP A 238 6.99 3.89 19.14
C ASP A 238 5.51 3.80 18.73
N PRO A 239 4.85 2.66 18.97
CA PRO A 239 3.44 2.48 18.62
C PRO A 239 2.48 3.43 19.36
N ALA A 240 2.88 3.98 20.52
CA ALA A 240 2.05 4.94 21.25
C ALA A 240 2.05 6.29 20.53
N VAL A 241 3.23 6.78 20.12
CA VAL A 241 3.36 8.00 19.31
C VAL A 241 2.64 7.85 17.96
N VAL A 242 2.81 6.71 17.29
CA VAL A 242 2.12 6.44 16.01
C VAL A 242 0.60 6.44 16.20
N ALA A 243 0.10 5.83 17.28
CA ALA A 243 -1.32 5.83 17.61
C ALA A 243 -1.84 7.24 17.92
N GLU A 244 -1.10 8.04 18.69
CA GLU A 244 -1.46 9.43 19.00
C GLU A 244 -1.57 10.28 17.74
N VAL A 245 -0.56 10.22 16.85
CA VAL A 245 -0.55 10.92 15.56
C VAL A 245 -1.79 10.59 14.74
N MET A 246 -2.15 9.30 14.68
CA MET A 246 -3.32 8.86 13.92
C MET A 246 -4.64 9.04 14.68
N GLY A 247 -4.62 9.50 15.93
CA GLY A 247 -5.81 9.62 16.79
C GLY A 247 -6.47 8.26 17.07
N LEU A 248 -5.67 7.27 17.46
CA LEU A 248 -6.07 5.94 17.91
C LEU A 248 -5.93 5.89 19.44
N ASN A 249 -7.07 5.83 20.15
CA ASN A 249 -7.11 5.70 21.61
C ASN A 249 -6.96 4.23 22.06
#